data_AF-A0A6H2GKI6-F1
#
_entry.id   AF-A0A6H2GKI6-F1
#
_cell.length_a   1.000
_cell.length_b   1.000
_cell.length_c   1.000
_cell.angle_alpha   90.00
_cell.angle_beta   90.00
_cell.angle_gamma   90.00
#
_symmetry.space_group_name_H-M   'P 1'
#
loop_
_entity.id
_entity.type
_entity.pdbx_description
1 polymer ?
#
loop_
_entity_poly.entity_id
_entity_poly.type
_entity_poly.pdbx_seq_one_letter_code
_entity_poly.pdbx_strand_id
1 'polypeptide(L)'
;MNRHTQIRQAVLARLREQCGDSATFFDGLPAFVDAQELPAVAVWLSDAQYTGKMTDEDDWQAVLHIAVFIRAQAPDSELDMWMESTIFPALNDVPALSGLIDTLIPLGFNYQRDNEMATWAMAEITYQITYTN
;
A
#
# COMPACT_ATOMS: atom_id res chain seq x y z
N MET A 1 12.74 -0.98 14.11
CA MET A 1 12.15 0.32 13.77
C MET A 1 10.63 0.20 13.84
N ASN A 2 10.03 0.59 14.96
CA ASN A 2 8.59 0.39 15.25
C ASN A 2 7.71 1.19 14.28
N ARG A 3 8.18 2.37 13.86
CA ARG A 3 7.44 3.32 13.00
C ARG A 3 6.96 2.73 11.68
N HIS A 4 7.83 2.00 10.96
CA HIS A 4 7.45 1.37 9.69
C HIS A 4 6.29 0.40 9.85
N THR A 5 6.33 -0.43 10.88
CA THR A 5 5.25 -1.37 11.18
C THR A 5 3.97 -0.61 11.55
N GLN A 6 4.05 0.42 12.37
CA GLN A 6 2.89 1.24 12.73
C GLN A 6 2.23 1.89 11.51
N ILE A 7 3.03 2.44 10.59
CA ILE A 7 2.54 3.05 9.35
C ILE A 7 1.76 2.03 8.52
N ARG A 8 2.37 0.87 8.23
CA ARG A 8 1.72 -0.16 7.42
C ARG A 8 0.47 -0.72 8.11
N GLN A 9 0.52 -0.94 9.42
CA GLN A 9 -0.63 -1.43 10.18
C GLN A 9 -1.77 -0.41 10.26
N ALA A 10 -1.49 0.90 10.35
CA ALA A 10 -2.52 1.94 10.30
C ALA A 10 -3.30 1.91 8.99
N VAL A 11 -2.59 1.78 7.86
CA VAL A 11 -3.19 1.68 6.52
C VAL A 11 -3.94 0.35 6.35
N LEU A 12 -3.33 -0.77 6.73
CA LEU A 12 -3.97 -2.09 6.66
C LEU A 12 -5.24 -2.19 7.51
N ALA A 13 -5.24 -1.63 8.73
CA ALA A 13 -6.41 -1.61 9.58
C ALA A 13 -7.55 -0.85 8.90
N ARG A 14 -7.25 0.32 8.32
CA ARG A 14 -8.24 1.12 7.60
C ARG A 14 -8.81 0.41 6.37
N LEU A 15 -7.95 -0.25 5.60
CA LEU A 15 -8.37 -1.02 4.44
C LEU A 15 -9.24 -2.22 4.86
N ARG A 16 -8.90 -2.91 5.95
CA ARG A 16 -9.72 -4.01 6.50
C ARG A 16 -11.11 -3.56 6.93
N GLU A 17 -11.23 -2.37 7.53
CA GLU A 17 -12.55 -1.80 7.87
C GLU A 17 -13.42 -1.56 6.64
N GLN A 18 -12.80 -1.12 5.53
CA GLN A 18 -13.51 -0.83 4.29
C GLN A 18 -13.85 -2.09 3.49
N CYS A 19 -12.93 -3.05 3.37
CA CYS A 19 -13.13 -4.27 2.58
C CYS A 19 -13.83 -5.40 3.35
N GLY A 20 -13.74 -5.41 4.68
CA GLY A 20 -14.09 -6.58 5.49
C GLY A 20 -13.31 -7.84 5.08
N ASP A 21 -14.01 -8.98 5.04
CA ASP A 21 -13.44 -10.29 4.67
C ASP A 21 -13.42 -10.52 3.14
N SER A 22 -13.60 -9.47 2.32
CA SER A 22 -13.67 -9.61 0.85
C SER A 22 -12.31 -9.76 0.18
N ALA A 23 -11.20 -9.52 0.89
CA ALA A 23 -9.85 -9.60 0.36
C ALA A 23 -8.85 -10.14 1.40
N THR A 24 -7.79 -10.79 0.92
CA THR A 24 -6.63 -11.18 1.74
C THR A 24 -5.69 -9.99 1.91
N PHE A 25 -5.10 -9.81 3.09
CA PHE A 25 -4.26 -8.64 3.39
C PHE A 25 -2.82 -9.02 3.72
N PHE A 26 -1.86 -8.39 3.03
CA PHE A 26 -0.43 -8.61 3.20
C PHE A 26 0.29 -7.39 3.80
N ASP A 27 1.06 -7.62 4.86
CA ASP A 27 1.99 -6.65 5.47
C ASP A 27 3.38 -6.78 4.84
N GLY A 28 3.54 -6.21 3.66
CA GLY A 28 4.70 -6.39 2.77
C GLY A 28 4.28 -6.78 1.34
N LEU A 29 5.20 -6.64 0.38
CA LEU A 29 5.00 -7.14 -0.99
C LEU A 29 5.21 -8.68 -0.98
N PRO A 30 4.16 -9.49 -1.23
CA PRO A 30 4.33 -10.94 -1.28
C PRO A 30 5.15 -11.35 -2.50
N ALA A 31 6.05 -12.31 -2.32
CA ALA A 31 6.82 -12.90 -3.43
C ALA A 31 5.96 -13.81 -4.32
N PHE A 32 4.90 -14.38 -3.76
CA PHE A 32 3.93 -15.24 -4.44
C PHE A 32 2.54 -14.99 -3.82
N VAL A 33 1.51 -15.01 -4.66
CA VAL A 33 0.11 -14.89 -4.25
C VAL A 33 -0.65 -16.05 -4.87
N ASP A 34 -1.27 -16.91 -4.06
CA ASP A 34 -2.07 -18.03 -4.55
C ASP A 34 -3.37 -17.53 -5.17
N ALA A 35 -3.86 -18.23 -6.20
CA ALA A 35 -5.12 -17.88 -6.85
C ALA A 35 -6.34 -17.91 -5.89
N GLN A 36 -6.26 -18.65 -4.79
CA GLN A 36 -7.28 -18.72 -3.73
C GLN A 36 -7.25 -17.52 -2.78
N GLU A 37 -6.12 -16.81 -2.68
CA GLU A 37 -5.98 -15.62 -1.84
C GLU A 37 -6.50 -14.36 -2.55
N LEU A 38 -6.78 -14.44 -3.85
CA LEU A 38 -7.29 -13.35 -4.68
C LEU A 38 -8.81 -13.15 -4.48
N PRO A 39 -9.29 -11.90 -4.34
CA PRO A 39 -8.52 -10.65 -4.43
C PRO A 39 -7.70 -10.39 -3.16
N ALA A 40 -6.53 -9.79 -3.33
CA ALA A 40 -5.64 -9.48 -2.21
C ALA A 40 -5.20 -8.02 -2.22
N VAL A 41 -4.84 -7.49 -1.07
CA VAL A 41 -4.33 -6.13 -0.90
C VAL A 41 -3.01 -6.19 -0.13
N ALA A 42 -1.98 -5.56 -0.66
CA ALA A 42 -0.67 -5.46 0.01
C ALA A 42 -0.32 -4.01 0.32
N VAL A 43 0.34 -3.82 1.47
CA VAL A 43 0.89 -2.53 1.88
C VAL A 43 2.35 -2.72 2.25
N TRP A 44 3.24 -1.93 1.65
CA TRP A 44 4.67 -1.98 1.97
C TRP A 44 5.34 -0.61 1.88
N LEU A 45 6.56 -0.55 2.42
CA LEU A 45 7.44 0.62 2.30
C LEU A 45 8.66 0.22 1.48
N SER A 46 9.11 1.10 0.59
CA SER A 46 10.40 1.00 -0.09
C SER A 46 11.17 2.32 0.03
N ASP A 47 12.44 2.29 -0.38
CA ASP A 47 13.32 3.45 -0.43
C ASP A 47 13.33 4.31 0.85
N ALA A 48 13.23 3.64 2.01
CA ALA A 48 13.31 4.30 3.31
C ALA A 48 14.74 4.81 3.54
N GLN A 49 14.90 6.12 3.57
CA GLN A 49 16.19 6.79 3.68
C GLN A 49 16.15 7.89 4.74
N TYR A 50 17.26 8.02 5.45
CA TYR A 50 17.49 9.15 6.33
C TYR A 50 17.78 10.41 5.49
N THR A 51 17.05 11.48 5.74
CA THR A 51 17.18 12.73 4.97
C THR A 51 18.05 13.76 5.66
N GLY A 52 18.25 13.64 6.98
CA GLY A 52 19.16 14.49 7.76
C GLY A 52 18.91 15.99 7.60
N LYS A 53 17.65 16.40 7.47
CA LYS A 53 17.29 17.81 7.26
C LYS A 53 17.56 18.62 8.54
N MET A 54 17.28 18.04 9.71
CA MET A 54 17.68 18.59 11.00
C MET A 54 18.83 17.79 11.62
N THR A 55 19.66 18.46 12.41
CA THR A 55 20.87 17.86 13.03
C THR A 55 20.53 17.01 14.26
N ASP A 56 19.35 17.23 14.84
CA ASP A 56 18.84 16.64 16.07
C ASP A 56 17.58 15.79 15.88
N GLU A 57 17.04 15.70 14.65
CA GLU A 57 15.89 14.87 14.34
C GLU A 57 16.25 13.67 13.46
N ASP A 58 15.58 12.56 13.73
CA ASP A 58 15.64 11.35 12.92
C ASP A 58 14.66 11.48 11.75
N ASP A 59 14.94 12.39 10.81
CA ASP A 59 14.08 12.65 9.64
C ASP A 59 14.21 11.57 8.56
N TRP A 60 13.11 10.89 8.25
CA TRP A 60 13.04 9.87 7.21
C TRP A 60 12.13 10.26 6.06
N GLN A 61 12.44 9.69 4.90
CA GLN A 61 11.58 9.66 3.72
C GLN A 61 11.47 8.23 3.23
N ALA A 62 10.28 7.82 2.78
CA ALA A 62 10.05 6.51 2.17
C ALA A 62 8.95 6.60 1.10
N VAL A 63 8.83 5.55 0.29
CA VAL A 63 7.68 5.35 -0.60
C VAL A 63 6.74 4.35 0.06
N LEU A 64 5.50 4.76 0.28
CA LEU A 64 4.39 3.92 0.71
C LEU A 64 3.66 3.39 -0.51
N HIS A 65 3.52 2.08 -0.58
CA HIS A 65 2.85 1.37 -1.64
C HIS A 65 1.58 0.73 -1.10
N ILE A 66 0.48 0.91 -1.82
CA ILE A 66 -0.76 0.16 -1.62
C ILE A 66 -1.17 -0.43 -2.96
N ALA A 67 -1.34 -1.74 -3.01
CA ALA A 67 -1.69 -2.43 -4.23
C ALA A 67 -2.81 -3.44 -4.02
N VAL A 68 -3.66 -3.59 -5.04
CA VAL A 68 -4.66 -4.65 -5.13
C VAL A 68 -4.24 -5.66 -6.19
N PHE A 69 -4.39 -6.93 -5.87
CA PHE A 69 -4.12 -8.07 -6.72
C PHE A 69 -5.44 -8.76 -7.05
N ILE A 70 -5.69 -8.99 -8.33
CA ILE A 70 -6.81 -9.78 -8.83
C ILE A 70 -6.29 -10.87 -9.77
N ARG A 71 -7.16 -11.75 -10.26
CA ARG A 71 -6.76 -12.81 -11.20
C ARG A 71 -6.15 -12.21 -12.46
N ALA A 72 -5.05 -12.79 -12.96
CA ALA A 72 -4.33 -12.24 -14.12
C ALA A 72 -5.16 -12.09 -15.40
N GLN A 73 -6.24 -12.87 -15.54
CA GLN A 73 -7.12 -12.84 -16.71
C GLN A 73 -8.10 -11.66 -16.68
N ALA A 74 -8.23 -10.98 -15.54
CA ALA A 74 -9.14 -9.87 -15.39
C ALA A 74 -8.66 -8.64 -16.18
N PRO A 75 -9.61 -7.83 -16.70
CA PRO A 75 -9.29 -6.59 -17.38
C PRO A 75 -8.80 -5.52 -16.39
N ASP A 76 -8.04 -4.54 -16.86
CA ASP A 76 -7.58 -3.42 -16.02
C ASP A 76 -8.76 -2.63 -15.43
N SER A 77 -9.91 -2.58 -16.11
CA SER A 77 -11.12 -1.96 -15.55
C SER A 77 -11.61 -2.61 -14.25
N GLU A 78 -11.30 -3.89 -14.01
CA GLU A 78 -11.63 -4.53 -12.74
C GLU A 78 -10.68 -4.07 -11.62
N LEU A 79 -9.40 -3.85 -11.94
CA LEU A 79 -8.44 -3.22 -11.03
C LEU A 79 -8.88 -1.78 -10.70
N ASP A 80 -9.30 -1.02 -11.71
CA ASP A 80 -9.79 0.36 -11.52
C ASP A 80 -10.99 0.40 -10.58
N MET A 81 -11.95 -0.50 -10.78
CA MET A 81 -13.11 -0.61 -9.89
C MET A 81 -12.69 -0.89 -8.44
N TRP A 82 -11.71 -1.76 -8.19
CA TRP A 82 -11.19 -2.00 -6.84
C TRP A 82 -10.53 -0.75 -6.25
N MET A 83 -9.72 -0.05 -7.05
CA MET A 83 -9.04 1.17 -6.60
C MET A 83 -10.05 2.28 -6.27
N GLU A 84 -11.04 2.51 -7.13
CA GLU A 84 -12.04 3.58 -6.97
C GLU A 84 -13.08 3.29 -5.88
N SER A 85 -13.56 2.05 -5.78
CA SER A 85 -14.62 1.70 -4.83
C SER A 85 -14.12 1.43 -3.42
N THR A 86 -12.85 1.03 -3.29
CA THR A 86 -12.33 0.45 -2.05
C THR A 86 -11.06 1.14 -1.57
N ILE A 87 -10.02 1.19 -2.40
CA ILE A 87 -8.71 1.69 -1.96
C ILE A 87 -8.72 3.21 -1.76
N PHE A 88 -9.10 4.00 -2.77
CA PHE A 88 -9.11 5.47 -2.65
C PHE A 88 -10.06 5.98 -1.56
N PRO A 89 -11.30 5.44 -1.40
CA PRO A 89 -12.17 5.82 -0.30
C PRO A 89 -11.57 5.54 1.09
N ALA A 90 -10.85 4.42 1.25
CA ALA A 90 -10.18 4.11 2.51
C ALA A 90 -9.03 5.07 2.80
N LEU A 91 -8.27 5.48 1.78
CA LEU A 91 -7.12 6.37 1.91
C LEU A 91 -7.48 7.85 2.07
N ASN A 92 -8.70 8.26 1.70
CA ASN A 92 -9.18 9.64 1.90
C ASN A 92 -9.18 10.08 3.37
N ASP A 93 -9.36 9.13 4.29
CA ASP A 93 -9.32 9.40 5.73
C ASP A 93 -8.70 8.22 6.49
N VAL A 94 -7.43 8.40 6.90
CA VAL A 94 -6.68 7.45 7.74
C VAL A 94 -6.19 8.17 9.00
N PRO A 95 -7.04 8.40 10.03
CA PRO A 95 -6.68 9.19 11.20
C PRO A 95 -5.47 8.63 11.97
N ALA A 96 -5.32 7.31 12.01
CA ALA A 96 -4.17 6.67 12.66
C ALA A 96 -2.83 6.96 11.96
N LEU A 97 -2.85 7.31 10.67
CA LEU A 97 -1.65 7.61 9.90
C LEU A 97 -1.15 9.04 10.15
N SER A 98 -2.05 10.01 10.42
CA SER A 98 -1.68 11.42 10.63
C SER A 98 -0.79 11.64 11.85
N GLY A 99 -0.89 10.77 12.87
CA GLY A 99 0.01 10.78 14.02
C GLY A 99 1.36 10.10 13.79
N LEU A 100 1.56 9.50 12.61
CA LEU A 100 2.74 8.70 12.29
C LEU A 100 3.63 9.33 11.21
N ILE A 101 3.07 10.18 10.33
CA ILE A 101 3.77 10.83 9.23
C ILE A 101 3.52 12.33 9.21
N ASP A 102 4.48 13.08 8.66
CA ASP A 102 4.38 14.55 8.53
C ASP A 102 3.81 14.95 7.17
N THR A 103 4.15 14.20 6.12
CA THR A 103 3.64 14.44 4.77
C THR A 103 3.24 13.15 4.07
N LEU A 104 2.22 13.25 3.22
CA LEU A 104 1.72 12.19 2.34
C LEU A 104 1.46 12.81 0.96
N ILE A 105 2.33 12.53 -0.01
CA ILE A 105 2.26 13.14 -1.35
C ILE A 105 2.08 12.03 -2.39
N PRO A 106 1.01 12.04 -3.22
CA PRO A 106 0.85 11.07 -4.29
C PRO A 106 2.04 11.13 -5.27
N LEU A 107 2.61 9.97 -5.61
CA LEU A 107 3.72 9.85 -6.56
C LEU A 107 3.26 9.31 -7.91
N GLY A 108 2.45 8.27 -7.92
CA GLY A 108 2.03 7.65 -9.16
C GLY A 108 1.12 6.45 -8.98
N PHE A 109 0.65 5.95 -10.12
CA PHE A 109 -0.20 4.79 -10.24
C PHE A 109 0.35 3.87 -11.33
N ASN A 110 0.44 2.57 -11.06
CA ASN A 110 1.02 1.61 -11.99
C ASN A 110 0.20 0.32 -12.08
N TYR A 111 0.25 -0.33 -13.25
CA TYR A 111 -0.29 -1.67 -13.48
C TYR A 111 0.86 -2.64 -13.67
N GLN A 112 0.76 -3.80 -13.04
CA GLN A 112 1.76 -4.87 -13.14
C GLN A 112 1.05 -6.21 -13.32
N ARG A 113 1.67 -7.13 -14.04
CA ARG A 113 1.17 -8.50 -14.20
C ARG A 113 2.26 -9.48 -13.82
N ASP A 114 1.85 -10.61 -13.26
CA ASP A 114 2.74 -11.73 -13.01
C ASP A 114 3.26 -12.28 -14.35
N ASN A 115 4.51 -11.95 -14.68
CA ASN A 115 5.16 -12.40 -15.92
C ASN A 115 5.71 -13.83 -15.80
N GLU A 116 5.73 -14.43 -14.61
CA GLU A 116 6.29 -15.75 -14.37
C GLU A 116 5.20 -16.82 -14.44
N MET A 117 4.21 -16.74 -13.53
CA MET A 117 3.15 -17.75 -13.41
C MET A 117 1.80 -17.27 -13.95
N ALA A 118 1.69 -15.99 -14.35
CA ALA A 118 0.45 -15.38 -14.81
C ALA A 118 -0.73 -15.63 -13.85
N THR A 119 -0.47 -15.58 -12.54
CA THR A 119 -1.49 -15.86 -11.51
C THR A 119 -2.32 -14.61 -11.21
N TRP A 120 -1.66 -13.46 -11.13
CA TRP A 120 -2.27 -12.19 -10.73
C TRP A 120 -1.98 -11.02 -11.67
N ALA A 121 -2.87 -10.04 -11.63
CA ALA A 121 -2.66 -8.68 -12.12
C ALA A 121 -2.82 -7.72 -10.94
N MET A 122 -2.06 -6.64 -10.94
CA MET A 122 -1.94 -5.69 -9.84
C MET A 122 -2.15 -4.27 -10.34
N ALA A 123 -2.90 -3.48 -9.57
CA ALA A 123 -2.86 -2.02 -9.63
C ALA A 123 -2.32 -1.48 -8.32
N GLU A 124 -1.45 -0.48 -8.44
CA GLU A 124 -0.68 0.06 -7.33
C GLU A 124 -0.77 1.58 -7.33
N ILE A 125 -1.02 2.16 -6.17
CA ILE A 125 -0.79 3.59 -5.91
C ILE A 125 0.38 3.76 -4.95
N THR A 126 1.21 4.76 -5.25
CA THR A 126 2.39 5.09 -4.45
C THR A 126 2.29 6.51 -3.90
N TYR A 127 2.78 6.67 -2.67
CA TYR A 127 2.89 7.95 -2.01
C TYR A 127 4.30 8.14 -1.46
N GLN A 128 4.84 9.34 -1.58
CA GLN A 128 5.99 9.74 -0.80
C GLN A 128 5.53 10.12 0.60
N ILE A 129 6.14 9.52 1.60
CA ILE A 129 5.91 9.89 3.00
C ILE A 129 7.18 10.42 3.63
N THR A 130 7.02 11.38 4.54
CA THR A 130 8.07 11.78 5.48
C THR A 130 7.60 11.56 6.90
N TYR A 131 8.52 11.20 7.79
CA TYR A 131 8.23 10.98 9.20
C TYR A 131 9.51 11.13 10.02
N THR A 132 9.37 11.70 11.22
CA THR A 132 10.41 11.65 12.24
C THR A 132 10.22 10.42 13.13
N ASN A 133 11.32 9.76 13.49
CA ASN A 133 11.31 8.61 14.40
C ASN A 133 11.55 9.00 15.86
#